data_AF-A0A6H2NH13-F1
#
_entry.id   AF-A0A6H2NH13-F1
#
_cell.length_a   1.000
_cell.length_b   1.000
_cell.length_c   1.000
_cell.angle_alpha   90.00
_cell.angle_beta   90.00
_cell.angle_gamma   90.00
#
_symmetry.space_group_name_H-M   'P 1'
#
loop_
_entity.id
_entity.type
_entity.pdbx_description
1 polymer ?
#
loop_
_entity_poly.entity_id
_entity_poly.type
_entity_poly.pdbx_seq_one_letter_code
_entity_poly.pdbx_strand_id
1 'polypeptide(L)'
;LYGKRLCQVMLFGSHARGDARPDSDVDVLVVLAGAVNPGQEIANISEFLADLSLEYDKVIGCLFMDETRFTTRQGPLLRNIRREGIAI
;
A
#
# COMPACT_ATOMS: atom_id res chain seq x y z
N LEU A 1 9.68 -9.59 6.71
CA LEU A 1 9.62 -9.68 5.24
C LEU A 1 10.62 -8.79 4.51
N TYR A 2 10.61 -7.46 4.71
CA TYR A 2 11.38 -6.54 3.84
C TYR A 2 12.62 -5.88 4.46
N GLY A 3 12.67 -5.71 5.78
CA GLY A 3 13.87 -5.22 6.48
C GLY A 3 14.42 -3.92 5.89
N LYS A 4 15.72 -3.90 5.56
CA LYS A 4 16.40 -2.74 4.95
C LYS A 4 15.88 -2.36 3.56
N ARG A 5 15.08 -3.23 2.92
CA ARG A 5 14.45 -2.91 1.62
C ARG A 5 13.18 -2.08 1.79
N LEU A 6 12.60 -1.98 2.98
CA LEU A 6 11.40 -1.16 3.17
C LEU A 6 11.79 0.32 3.18
N CYS A 7 11.38 1.07 2.15
CA CYS A 7 11.63 2.51 2.07
C CYS A 7 10.49 3.30 2.71
N GLN A 8 9.24 2.96 2.38
CA GLN A 8 8.08 3.70 2.85
C GLN A 8 6.82 2.84 2.87
N VAL A 9 5.95 3.09 3.85
CA VAL A 9 4.57 2.59 3.87
C VAL A 9 3.65 3.80 3.95
N MET A 10 2.60 3.82 3.12
CA MET A 10 1.62 4.89 3.14
C MET A 10 0.21 4.35 3.07
N LEU A 11 -0.65 4.84 3.96
CA LEU A 11 -2.10 4.72 3.81
C LEU A 11 -2.54 5.67 2.70
N PHE A 12 -3.39 5.20 1.81
CA PHE A 12 -4.05 6.06 0.83
C PHE A 12 -5.53 5.70 0.71
N GLY A 13 -6.20 6.24 -0.30
CA GLY A 13 -7.61 5.94 -0.53
C GLY A 13 -8.50 6.66 0.48
N SER A 14 -9.68 6.08 0.74
CA SER A 14 -10.73 6.74 1.52
C SER A 14 -10.36 6.90 3.00
N HIS A 15 -9.61 5.95 3.55
CA HIS A 15 -9.13 6.03 4.92
C HIS A 15 -8.14 7.18 5.12
N ALA A 16 -7.26 7.44 4.15
CA ALA A 16 -6.35 8.59 4.23
C ALA A 16 -7.08 9.93 4.06
N ARG A 17 -8.14 9.99 3.24
CA ARG A 17 -8.94 11.21 3.04
C ARG A 17 -9.94 11.50 4.17
N GLY A 18 -10.20 10.53 5.03
CA GLY A 18 -11.22 10.63 6.08
C GLY A 18 -12.66 10.52 5.57
N ASP A 19 -12.87 10.03 4.33
CA ASP A 19 -14.19 9.78 3.73
C ASP A 19 -14.55 8.29 3.69
N ALA A 20 -13.80 7.44 4.42
CA ALA A 20 -14.05 6.02 4.55
C ALA A 20 -15.40 5.72 5.21
N ARG A 21 -16.12 4.77 4.63
CA ARG A 21 -17.36 4.20 5.15
C ARG A 21 -17.07 2.90 5.93
N PRO A 22 -18.04 2.38 6.70
CA PRO A 22 -17.88 1.12 7.41
C PRO A 22 -17.56 -0.08 6.52
N ASP A 23 -17.86 -0.03 5.22
CA ASP A 23 -17.56 -1.07 4.23
C ASP A 23 -16.31 -0.76 3.38
N SER A 24 -15.58 0.31 3.68
CA SER A 24 -14.41 0.69 2.89
C SER A 24 -13.21 -0.22 3.12
N ASP A 25 -12.54 -0.53 2.02
CA ASP A 25 -11.26 -1.22 1.98
C ASP A 25 -10.13 -0.32 2.50
N VAL A 26 -9.10 -0.92 3.08
CA VAL A 26 -7.89 -0.24 3.54
C VAL A 26 -6.80 -0.37 2.48
N ASP A 27 -6.45 0.76 1.85
CA ASP A 27 -5.46 0.83 0.78
C ASP A 27 -4.07 1.23 1.30
N VAL A 28 -3.07 0.36 1.12
CA VAL A 28 -1.69 0.57 1.58
C VAL A 28 -0.71 0.51 0.42
N LEU A 29 0.13 1.53 0.29
CA LEU A 29 1.27 1.55 -0.62
C LEU A 29 2.53 1.14 0.14
N VAL A 30 3.23 0.13 -0.37
CA VAL A 30 4.54 -0.31 0.12
C VAL A 30 5.59 -0.01 -0.94
N VAL A 31 6.53 0.87 -0.59
CA VAL A 31 7.66 1.26 -1.42
C VAL A 31 8.89 0.51 -0.95
N LEU A 32 9.52 -0.23 -1.87
CA LEU A 32 10.72 -1.03 -1.57
C LEU A 32 11.94 -0.56 -2.37
N ALA A 33 13.12 -0.77 -1.81
CA ALA A 33 14.40 -0.60 -2.48
C ALA A 33 14.67 -1.77 -3.44
N GLY A 34 15.26 -1.44 -4.59
CA GLY A 34 15.63 -2.40 -5.63
C GLY A 34 14.46 -2.86 -6.47
N ALA A 35 14.65 -3.97 -7.19
CA ALA A 35 13.63 -4.52 -8.08
C ALA A 35 12.42 -5.05 -7.29
N VAL A 36 11.22 -4.69 -7.75
CA VAL A 36 9.95 -5.11 -7.15
C VAL A 36 9.10 -5.80 -8.20
N ASN A 37 8.63 -7.02 -7.88
CA ASN A 37 7.60 -7.70 -8.65
C ASN A 37 6.29 -7.69 -7.84
N PRO A 38 5.33 -6.80 -8.17
CA PRO A 38 4.12 -6.65 -7.36
C PRO A 38 3.33 -7.94 -7.18
N GLY A 39 3.25 -8.79 -8.21
CA GLY A 39 2.52 -10.05 -8.11
C GLY A 39 3.17 -11.02 -7.14
N GLN A 40 4.50 -11.09 -7.15
CA GLN A 40 5.24 -11.91 -6.18
C GLN A 40 5.10 -11.36 -4.77
N GLU A 41 5.17 -10.03 -4.58
CA GLU A 41 5.05 -9.44 -3.25
C GLU A 41 3.66 -9.62 -2.66
N ILE A 42 2.61 -9.49 -3.47
CA ILE A 42 1.23 -9.81 -3.06
C ILE A 42 1.12 -11.27 -2.65
N ALA A 43 1.71 -12.20 -3.41
CA ALA A 43 1.70 -13.62 -3.06
C ALA A 43 2.47 -13.92 -1.76
N ASN A 44 3.54 -13.16 -1.47
CA ASN A 44 4.35 -13.34 -0.27
C ASN A 44 3.62 -12.92 1.02
N ILE A 45 2.65 -11.99 0.92
CA ILE A 45 1.92 -11.47 2.09
C ILE A 45 0.45 -11.87 2.11
N SER A 46 -0.02 -12.66 1.13
CA SER A 46 -1.45 -12.94 0.95
C SER A 46 -2.08 -13.63 2.16
N GLU A 47 -1.39 -14.60 2.76
CA GLU A 47 -1.86 -15.31 3.97
C GLU A 47 -1.97 -14.34 5.16
N PHE A 48 -0.94 -13.52 5.39
CA PHE A 48 -0.96 -12.49 6.42
C PHE A 48 -2.07 -11.46 6.20
N LEU A 49 -2.28 -11.01 4.96
CA LEU A 49 -3.38 -10.08 4.64
C LEU A 49 -4.74 -10.73 4.82
N ALA A 50 -4.89 -12.01 4.51
CA ALA A 50 -6.14 -12.74 4.71
C ALA A 50 -6.49 -12.84 6.20
N ASP A 51 -5.52 -13.22 7.04
CA ASP A 51 -5.70 -13.28 8.50
C ASP A 51 -6.08 -11.92 9.07
N LEU A 52 -5.36 -10.86 8.66
CA LEU A 52 -5.64 -9.50 9.11
C LEU A 52 -7.01 -9.02 8.62
N SER A 53 -7.39 -9.38 7.39
CA SER A 53 -8.69 -9.01 6.85
C SER A 53 -9.84 -9.65 7.62
N LEU A 54 -9.66 -10.90 8.07
CA LEU A 54 -10.63 -11.62 8.89
C LEU A 54 -10.68 -11.10 10.34
N GLU A 55 -9.52 -10.77 10.92
CA GLU A 55 -9.44 -10.24 12.30
C GLU A 55 -10.18 -8.91 12.44
N TYR A 56 -10.04 -8.02 11.44
CA TYR A 56 -10.60 -6.67 11.49
C TYR A 56 -11.92 -6.52 10.70
N ASP A 57 -12.41 -7.57 10.04
CA ASP A 57 -13.57 -7.54 9.13
C ASP A 57 -13.44 -6.43 8.06
N LYS A 58 -12.25 -6.36 7.45
CA LYS A 58 -11.86 -5.32 6.47
C LYS A 58 -11.03 -5.91 5.36
N VAL A 59 -11.28 -5.52 4.11
CA VAL A 59 -10.38 -5.90 3.02
C VAL A 59 -9.17 -4.97 3.01
N ILE A 60 -7.97 -5.55 3.03
CA ILE A 60 -6.72 -4.79 3.02
C ILE A 60 -6.03 -4.99 1.68
N GLY A 61 -5.94 -3.92 0.89
CA GLY A 61 -5.26 -3.88 -0.40
C GLY A 61 -3.84 -3.36 -0.27
N CYS A 62 -2.87 -4.07 -0.85
CA CYS A 62 -1.48 -3.62 -0.90
C CYS A 62 -1.02 -3.37 -2.34
N LEU A 63 -0.52 -2.16 -2.60
CA LEU A 63 0.19 -1.81 -3.81
C LEU A 63 1.69 -1.83 -3.53
N PHE A 64 2.46 -2.55 -4.36
CA PHE A 64 3.91 -2.60 -4.27
C PHE A 64 4.57 -1.87 -5.44
N MET A 65 5.62 -1.10 -5.16
CA MET A 65 6.51 -0.59 -6.20
C MET A 65 7.90 -0.27 -5.68
N ASP A 66 8.83 -0.11 -6.60
CA ASP A 66 10.16 0.39 -6.30
C ASP A 66 10.16 1.91 -6.03
N GLU A 67 11.14 2.35 -5.26
CA GLU A 67 11.37 3.75 -4.90
C GLU A 67 11.54 4.67 -6.13
N THR A 68 12.19 4.19 -7.19
CA THR A 68 12.41 5.01 -8.39
C THR A 68 11.07 5.30 -9.09
N ARG A 69 10.20 4.30 -9.20
CA ARG A 69 8.85 4.48 -9.73
C ARG A 69 8.01 5.38 -8.85
N PHE A 70 8.10 5.22 -7.52
CA PHE A 70 7.37 6.06 -6.58
C PHE A 70 7.82 7.53 -6.60
N THR A 71 9.06 7.84 -6.95
CA THR A 71 9.56 9.23 -7.02
C THR A 71 9.34 9.86 -8.39
N THR A 72 9.54 9.11 -9.48
CA THR A 72 9.58 9.67 -10.84
C THR A 72 8.23 9.70 -11.55
N ARG A 73 7.33 8.74 -11.33
CA ARG A 73 6.08 8.66 -12.12
C ARG A 73 5.04 9.66 -11.65
N GLN A 74 4.37 10.33 -12.59
CA GLN A 74 3.35 11.34 -12.30
C GLN A 74 1.92 10.90 -12.65
N GLY A 75 1.66 9.59 -12.60
CA GLY A 75 0.31 9.06 -12.83
C GLY A 75 -0.70 9.58 -11.79
N PRO A 76 -2.00 9.67 -12.14
CA PRO A 76 -3.04 10.19 -11.24
C PRO A 76 -3.03 9.57 -9.84
N LEU A 77 -2.86 8.25 -9.76
CA LEU A 77 -2.77 7.52 -8.49
C LEU A 77 -1.63 8.04 -7.61
N LEU A 78 -0.40 8.08 -8.14
CA LEU A 78 0.77 8.53 -7.38
C LEU A 78 0.69 10.01 -6.99
N ARG A 79 0.09 10.84 -7.83
CA ARG A 79 -0.14 12.25 -7.50
C ARG A 79 -1.10 12.40 -6.32
N ASN A 80 -2.20 11.65 -6.31
CA ASN A 80 -3.15 11.66 -5.21
C ASN A 80 -2.53 11.09 -3.93
N ILE A 81 -1.83 9.96 -4.04
CA ILE A 81 -1.12 9.32 -2.94
C ILE A 81 -0.10 10.28 -2.30
N ARG A 82 0.68 11.03 -3.08
CA ARG A 82 1.64 12.00 -2.52
C ARG A 82 0.96 13.25 -1.92
N ARG A 83 -0.24 13.60 -2.37
CA ARG A 83 -0.98 14.77 -1.89
C ARG A 83 -1.76 14.48 -0.60
N GLU A 84 -2.37 13.30 -0.53
CA GLU A 84 -3.38 12.96 0.47
C GLU A 84 -2.99 11.73 1.31
N GLY A 85 -1.99 10.97 0.90
CA GLY A 85 -1.56 9.78 1.62
C GLY A 85 -0.92 10.12 2.96
N ILE A 86 -1.10 9.22 3.92
CA ILE A 86 -0.55 9.34 5.28
C ILE A 86 0.60 8.33 5.41
N ALA A 87 1.80 8.83 5.71
CA ALA A 87 2.93 7.96 6.02
C ALA A 87 2.71 7.27 7.37
N ILE A 88 2.98 5.96 7.43
CA ILE A 88 2.82 5.12 8.63
C ILE A 88 4.16 4.51 9.02
#